data_AF-A0A7X4FTA3-F1
#
_entry.id   AF-A0A7X4FTA3-F1
#
_cell.length_a   1.000
_cell.length_b   1.000
_cell.length_c   1.000
_cell.angle_alpha   90.00
_cell.angle_beta   90.00
_cell.angle_gamma   90.00
#
_symmetry.space_group_name_H-M   'P 1'
#
loop_
_entity.id
_entity.type
_entity.pdbx_description
1 polymer ?
#
loop_
_entity_poly.entity_id
_entity_poly.type
_entity_poly.pdbx_seq_one_letter_code
_entity_poly.pdbx_strand_id
1 'polypeptide(L)'
;MTHKGRTPLAPHEVLRVMDAAQVIHRRRQALEEHEAFDRDAAIRDIQRMYEELGDLVDSETIEKALDDYLSQRYAFTPVPPGVGRSLALLYIRRGWISRRVLLPAAAVAALIWGSIAGAGMMSERAFARDVERLRGQLADIRAARATELAELEALLSQGTPPDLPAAEADEFAAGLAAAGIRLSAVEEALDPLAREAAREDLARPDLDRLREGTTAVEGDLVLARAGIGRADAALERHARLGALEADIVGLHAAVLAEAAEDLVRERAGDLAREAESRIAARDVDGLDAAARRYRDLLDAVSTEYRIVVTGGVWRYPNNARDVRNHYLLVQALGTDGEPVTVTIRSEEDGETRRVRHWGERVPQEVYDRVAADRADNGIIDDEEFGFKARGFVTAERRYADIGQITEW
;
A
#
# COMPACT_ATOMS: atom_id res chain seq x y z
N MET A 1 -80.00 -30.13 17.96
CA MET A 1 -81.45 -29.98 17.76
C MET A 1 -82.13 -31.28 18.13
N THR A 2 -82.99 -31.22 19.15
CA THR A 2 -83.77 -32.31 19.74
C THR A 2 -84.82 -32.82 18.76
N HIS A 3 -84.69 -34.05 18.27
CA HIS A 3 -85.77 -34.69 17.50
C HIS A 3 -86.58 -35.63 18.39
N LYS A 4 -87.77 -35.11 18.69
CA LYS A 4 -88.91 -35.67 19.41
C LYS A 4 -89.27 -37.06 18.88
N GLY A 5 -89.63 -37.96 19.80
CA GLY A 5 -90.05 -39.33 19.53
C GLY A 5 -91.18 -39.38 18.50
N ARG A 6 -90.99 -40.25 17.51
CA ARG A 6 -92.04 -40.73 16.63
C ARG A 6 -92.42 -42.12 17.13
N THR A 7 -93.69 -42.29 17.48
CA THR A 7 -94.28 -43.60 17.78
C THR A 7 -93.97 -44.53 16.61
N PRO A 8 -93.39 -45.72 16.82
CA PRO A 8 -93.21 -46.66 15.74
C PRO A 8 -94.57 -46.98 15.14
N LEU A 9 -94.68 -46.83 13.82
CA LEU A 9 -95.84 -47.25 13.04
C LEU A 9 -96.22 -48.67 13.45
N ALA A 10 -97.51 -48.93 13.62
CA ALA A 10 -97.95 -50.26 14.04
C ALA A 10 -97.48 -51.30 13.00
N PRO A 11 -97.17 -52.55 13.39
CA PRO A 11 -96.62 -53.54 12.45
C PRO A 11 -97.43 -53.71 11.16
N HIS A 12 -98.75 -53.53 11.24
CA HIS A 12 -99.64 -53.57 10.08
C HIS A 12 -99.51 -52.33 9.18
N GLU A 13 -99.15 -51.15 9.70
CA GLU A 13 -98.87 -49.94 8.92
C GLU A 13 -97.52 -50.03 8.19
N VAL A 14 -96.50 -50.63 8.80
CA VAL A 14 -95.19 -50.87 8.16
C VAL A 14 -95.33 -51.88 7.01
N LEU A 15 -96.11 -52.95 7.21
CA LEU A 15 -96.44 -53.91 6.16
C LEU A 15 -97.22 -53.25 5.01
N ARG A 16 -98.18 -52.37 5.32
CA ARG A 16 -98.92 -51.58 4.30
C ARG A 16 -98.01 -50.69 3.45
N VAL A 17 -97.03 -50.02 4.09
CA VAL A 17 -96.05 -49.15 3.40
C VAL A 17 -95.08 -49.97 2.55
N MET A 18 -94.67 -51.16 3.00
CA MET A 18 -93.82 -52.06 2.22
C MET A 18 -94.56 -52.66 1.01
N ASP A 19 -95.84 -52.98 1.12
CA ASP A 19 -96.64 -53.49 0.00
C ASP A 19 -96.93 -52.39 -1.03
N ALA A 20 -97.24 -51.16 -0.59
CA ALA A 20 -97.34 -50.00 -1.47
C ALA A 20 -96.00 -49.72 -2.18
N ALA A 21 -94.87 -49.84 -1.46
CA ALA A 21 -93.54 -49.72 -2.04
C ALA A 21 -93.21 -50.85 -3.03
N GLN A 22 -93.68 -52.08 -2.81
CA GLN A 22 -93.55 -53.17 -3.77
C GLN A 22 -94.35 -52.92 -5.05
N VAL A 23 -95.57 -52.40 -4.96
CA VAL A 23 -96.38 -52.02 -6.14
C VAL A 23 -95.71 -50.91 -6.94
N ILE A 24 -95.16 -49.89 -6.27
CA ILE A 24 -94.40 -48.80 -6.93
C ILE A 24 -93.12 -49.34 -7.56
N HIS A 25 -92.41 -50.25 -6.90
CA HIS A 25 -91.18 -50.85 -7.43
C HIS A 25 -91.46 -51.75 -8.63
N ARG A 26 -92.56 -52.51 -8.61
CA ARG A 26 -93.00 -53.37 -9.72
C ARG A 26 -93.37 -52.54 -10.95
N ARG A 27 -94.01 -51.37 -10.78
CA ARG A 27 -94.29 -50.43 -11.89
C ARG A 27 -93.02 -49.77 -12.42
N ARG A 28 -92.05 -49.46 -11.55
CA ARG A 28 -90.78 -48.82 -11.96
C ARG A 28 -89.90 -49.72 -12.83
N GLN A 29 -89.98 -51.04 -12.68
CA GLN A 29 -89.28 -51.97 -13.57
C GLN A 29 -89.96 -52.15 -14.94
N ALA A 30 -91.21 -51.68 -15.10
CA ALA A 30 -91.95 -51.75 -16.37
C ALA A 30 -91.99 -50.42 -17.16
N LEU A 31 -91.35 -49.35 -16.66
CA LEU A 31 -91.40 -48.01 -17.24
C LEU A 31 -90.03 -47.63 -17.84
N GLU A 32 -89.75 -48.13 -19.05
CA GLU A 32 -88.66 -47.62 -19.91
C GLU A 32 -89.11 -46.51 -20.87
N GLU A 33 -90.40 -46.16 -20.92
CA GLU A 33 -90.89 -45.06 -21.77
C GLU A 33 -91.45 -43.93 -20.92
N HIS A 34 -91.00 -42.71 -21.24
CA HIS A 34 -91.19 -41.48 -20.48
C HIS A 34 -92.66 -41.08 -20.23
N GLU A 35 -93.27 -41.63 -19.19
CA GLU A 35 -94.46 -41.05 -18.56
C GLU A 35 -94.15 -40.55 -17.15
N ALA A 36 -94.65 -39.35 -16.84
CA ALA A 36 -94.55 -38.77 -15.51
C ALA A 36 -95.25 -39.68 -14.50
N PHE A 37 -94.63 -39.87 -13.33
CA PHE A 37 -95.18 -40.68 -12.25
C PHE A 37 -96.58 -40.19 -11.86
N ASP A 38 -97.61 -40.93 -12.30
CA ASP A 38 -99.00 -40.62 -11.98
C ASP A 38 -99.33 -41.07 -10.55
N ARG A 39 -99.43 -40.08 -9.66
CA ARG A 39 -99.69 -40.25 -8.23
C ARG A 39 -101.08 -40.86 -7.97
N ASP A 40 -102.07 -40.51 -8.78
CA ASP A 40 -103.45 -40.93 -8.57
C ASP A 40 -103.66 -42.38 -9.02
N ALA A 41 -102.93 -42.81 -10.07
CA ALA A 41 -102.93 -44.20 -10.50
C ALA A 41 -102.28 -45.14 -9.46
N ALA A 42 -101.23 -44.69 -8.78
CA ALA A 42 -100.60 -45.47 -7.71
C ALA A 42 -101.53 -45.67 -6.51
N ILE A 43 -102.30 -44.65 -6.13
CA ILE A 43 -103.26 -44.73 -5.01
C ILE A 43 -104.41 -45.70 -5.35
N ARG A 44 -104.96 -45.64 -6.57
CA ARG A 44 -106.05 -46.53 -7.02
C ARG A 44 -105.66 -48.01 -7.03
N ASP A 45 -104.46 -48.34 -7.49
CA ASP A 45 -103.99 -49.72 -7.55
C ASP A 45 -103.72 -50.29 -6.15
N ILE A 46 -103.27 -49.45 -5.21
CA ILE A 46 -103.14 -49.82 -3.80
C ILE A 46 -104.54 -50.09 -3.22
N GLN A 47 -105.54 -49.23 -3.46
CA GLN A 47 -106.91 -49.47 -2.98
C GLN A 47 -107.51 -50.79 -3.51
N ARG A 48 -107.36 -51.08 -4.81
CA ARG A 48 -107.92 -52.29 -5.43
C ARG A 48 -107.32 -53.58 -4.85
N MET A 49 -106.04 -53.56 -4.52
CA MET A 49 -105.36 -54.68 -3.85
C MET A 49 -105.91 -54.95 -2.44
N TYR A 50 -106.28 -53.89 -1.69
CA TYR A 50 -106.86 -54.02 -0.35
C TYR A 50 -108.35 -54.45 -0.41
N GLU A 51 -109.10 -54.03 -1.43
CA GLU A 51 -110.48 -54.50 -1.67
C GLU A 51 -110.57 -56.01 -1.95
N GLU A 52 -109.63 -56.58 -2.72
CA GLU A 52 -109.56 -58.03 -2.98
C GLU A 52 -109.20 -58.85 -1.72
N LEU A 53 -108.53 -58.23 -0.75
CA LEU A 53 -108.16 -58.82 0.53
C LEU A 53 -109.25 -58.65 1.62
N GLY A 54 -110.41 -58.09 1.26
CA GLY A 54 -111.59 -58.02 2.12
C GLY A 54 -111.57 -56.91 3.18
N ASP A 55 -110.69 -55.91 3.06
CA ASP A 55 -110.57 -54.78 4.00
C ASP A 55 -110.63 -53.44 3.23
N LEU A 56 -111.67 -52.64 3.46
CA LEU A 56 -111.89 -51.36 2.77
C LEU A 56 -111.05 -50.25 3.42
N VAL A 57 -109.96 -49.84 2.77
CA VAL A 57 -109.05 -48.79 3.26
C VAL A 57 -109.31 -47.44 2.58
N ASP A 58 -109.43 -46.39 3.40
CA ASP A 58 -109.68 -45.01 2.99
C ASP A 58 -108.46 -44.34 2.31
N SER A 59 -108.71 -43.57 1.25
CA SER A 59 -107.69 -43.02 0.33
C SER A 59 -106.72 -42.02 0.98
N GLU A 60 -107.14 -41.28 2.01
CA GLU A 60 -106.34 -40.19 2.59
C GLU A 60 -105.09 -40.70 3.33
N THR A 61 -105.17 -41.90 3.91
CA THR A 61 -104.06 -42.50 4.68
C THR A 61 -102.91 -42.95 3.76
N ILE A 62 -103.24 -43.40 2.55
CA ILE A 62 -102.25 -43.87 1.56
C ILE A 62 -101.43 -42.67 1.02
N GLU A 63 -102.09 -41.55 0.80
CA GLU A 63 -101.46 -40.35 0.25
C GLU A 63 -100.43 -39.75 1.22
N LYS A 64 -100.76 -39.71 2.51
CA LYS A 64 -99.87 -39.20 3.56
C LYS A 64 -98.60 -40.03 3.73
N ALA A 65 -98.69 -41.34 3.53
CA ALA A 65 -97.53 -42.24 3.60
C ALA A 65 -96.57 -42.06 2.41
N LEU A 66 -97.09 -41.73 1.23
CA LEU A 66 -96.29 -41.54 0.02
C LEU A 66 -95.47 -40.23 0.06
N ASP A 67 -96.02 -39.18 0.64
CA ASP A 67 -95.41 -37.84 0.66
C ASP A 67 -94.19 -37.76 1.61
N ASP A 68 -94.30 -38.39 2.79
CA ASP A 68 -93.20 -38.44 3.77
C ASP A 68 -91.97 -39.19 3.20
N TYR A 69 -92.20 -40.19 2.34
CA TYR A 69 -91.14 -40.97 1.70
C TYR A 69 -90.35 -40.18 0.63
N LEU A 70 -91.02 -39.34 -0.18
CA LEU A 70 -90.38 -38.62 -1.28
C LEU A 70 -89.51 -37.43 -0.80
N SER A 71 -89.86 -36.83 0.33
CA SER A 71 -89.19 -35.64 0.88
C SER A 71 -87.71 -35.86 1.28
N GLN A 72 -87.27 -37.10 1.52
CA GLN A 72 -85.94 -37.41 2.05
C GLN A 72 -84.84 -37.57 0.98
N ARG A 73 -85.15 -37.41 -0.32
CA ARG A 73 -84.30 -37.88 -1.43
C ARG A 73 -83.20 -36.93 -1.92
N TYR A 74 -83.18 -35.63 -1.54
CA TYR A 74 -82.34 -34.63 -2.25
C TYR A 74 -81.36 -33.78 -1.39
N ALA A 75 -80.91 -34.24 -0.22
CA ALA A 75 -79.91 -33.51 0.56
C ALA A 75 -78.46 -33.93 0.20
N PHE A 76 -77.69 -33.03 -0.44
CA PHE A 76 -76.25 -33.22 -0.69
C PHE A 76 -75.41 -32.92 0.55
N THR A 77 -74.62 -33.89 1.02
CA THR A 77 -73.69 -33.73 2.14
C THR A 77 -72.24 -33.55 1.63
N PRO A 78 -71.59 -32.39 1.85
CA PRO A 78 -70.20 -32.22 1.44
C PRO A 78 -69.26 -33.08 2.32
N VAL A 79 -68.21 -33.62 1.70
CA VAL A 79 -67.17 -34.40 2.40
C VAL A 79 -66.43 -33.49 3.39
N PRO A 80 -66.31 -33.87 4.68
CA PRO A 80 -65.69 -33.03 5.71
C PRO A 80 -64.21 -32.71 5.39
N PRO A 81 -63.67 -31.58 5.87
CA PRO A 81 -62.28 -31.24 5.69
C PRO A 81 -61.39 -32.30 6.35
N GLY A 82 -60.58 -32.97 5.53
CA GLY A 82 -59.67 -34.03 5.97
C GLY A 82 -58.43 -34.05 5.09
N VAL A 83 -57.40 -34.77 5.54
CA VAL A 83 -56.08 -34.83 4.89
C VAL A 83 -56.20 -35.25 3.41
N GLY A 84 -57.11 -36.18 3.10
CA GLY A 84 -57.40 -36.62 1.73
C GLY A 84 -57.99 -35.53 0.83
N ARG A 85 -58.85 -34.65 1.36
CA ARG A 85 -59.42 -33.51 0.61
C ARG A 85 -58.36 -32.44 0.34
N SER A 86 -57.49 -32.17 1.32
CA SER A 86 -56.40 -31.20 1.16
C SER A 86 -55.36 -31.66 0.14
N LEU A 87 -54.98 -32.95 0.15
CA LEU A 87 -54.11 -33.55 -0.87
C LEU A 87 -54.76 -33.56 -2.26
N ALA A 88 -56.07 -33.86 -2.35
CA ALA A 88 -56.80 -33.80 -3.60
C ALA A 88 -56.82 -32.36 -4.18
N LEU A 89 -57.04 -31.34 -3.34
CA LEU A 89 -56.98 -29.93 -3.76
C LEU A 89 -55.57 -29.50 -4.16
N LEU A 90 -54.54 -30.01 -3.47
CA LEU A 90 -53.14 -29.79 -3.83
C LEU A 90 -52.81 -30.40 -5.21
N TYR A 91 -53.31 -31.61 -5.48
CA TYR A 91 -53.13 -32.31 -6.75
C TYR A 91 -53.89 -31.65 -7.91
N ILE A 92 -55.12 -31.18 -7.69
CA ILE A 92 -55.88 -30.42 -8.69
C ILE A 92 -55.15 -29.11 -9.04
N ARG A 93 -54.55 -28.43 -8.04
CA ARG A 93 -53.75 -27.20 -8.25
C ARG A 93 -52.28 -27.46 -8.61
N ARG A 94 -51.84 -28.70 -8.84
CA ARG A 94 -50.43 -29.05 -9.05
C ARG A 94 -49.72 -28.23 -10.14
N GLY A 95 -50.42 -27.89 -11.23
CA GLY A 95 -49.86 -27.11 -12.34
C GLY A 95 -49.62 -25.64 -11.99
N TRP A 96 -50.47 -25.06 -11.13
CA TRP A 96 -50.30 -23.69 -10.64
C TRP A 96 -49.22 -23.63 -9.55
N ILE A 97 -49.23 -24.57 -8.60
CA ILE A 97 -48.25 -24.63 -7.50
C ILE A 97 -46.84 -24.90 -8.04
N SER A 98 -46.70 -25.84 -8.98
CA SER A 98 -45.39 -26.11 -9.60
C SER A 98 -44.82 -24.89 -10.31
N ARG A 99 -45.63 -24.19 -11.11
CA ARG A 99 -45.18 -23.02 -11.88
C ARG A 99 -44.96 -21.76 -11.06
N ARG A 100 -45.82 -21.48 -10.06
CA ARG A 100 -45.80 -20.22 -9.30
C ARG A 100 -45.03 -20.30 -7.98
N VAL A 101 -44.84 -21.50 -7.43
CA VAL A 101 -44.22 -21.67 -6.10
C VAL A 101 -42.98 -22.56 -6.17
N LEU A 102 -43.07 -23.77 -6.71
CA LEU A 102 -41.94 -24.71 -6.68
C LEU A 102 -40.78 -24.29 -7.60
N LEU A 103 -41.06 -23.85 -8.83
CA LEU A 103 -40.01 -23.37 -9.74
C LEU A 103 -39.21 -22.17 -9.20
N PRO A 104 -39.83 -21.07 -8.73
CA PRO A 104 -39.07 -19.97 -8.15
C PRO A 104 -38.36 -20.36 -6.84
N ALA A 105 -38.97 -21.21 -6.00
CA ALA A 105 -38.31 -21.73 -4.81
C ALA A 105 -37.07 -22.58 -5.15
N ALA A 106 -37.16 -23.42 -6.19
CA ALA A 106 -36.02 -24.21 -6.68
C ALA A 106 -34.94 -23.31 -7.30
N ALA A 107 -35.31 -22.25 -8.02
CA ALA A 107 -34.35 -21.29 -8.57
C ALA A 107 -33.61 -20.54 -7.46
N VAL A 108 -34.30 -20.10 -6.41
CA VAL A 108 -33.68 -19.47 -5.24
C VAL A 108 -32.77 -20.46 -4.51
N ALA A 109 -33.22 -21.70 -4.31
CA ALA A 109 -32.39 -22.75 -3.70
C ALA A 109 -31.13 -23.03 -4.53
N ALA A 110 -31.23 -23.06 -5.87
CA ALA A 110 -30.09 -23.23 -6.76
C ALA A 110 -29.12 -22.03 -6.72
N LEU A 111 -29.62 -20.80 -6.57
CA LEU A 111 -28.78 -19.60 -6.39
C LEU A 111 -28.07 -19.58 -5.04
N ILE A 112 -28.75 -20.01 -3.97
CA ILE A 112 -28.15 -20.16 -2.64
C ILE A 112 -27.09 -21.24 -2.67
N TRP A 113 -27.42 -22.41 -3.24
CA TRP A 113 -26.48 -23.52 -3.39
C TRP A 113 -25.27 -23.12 -4.25
N GLY A 114 -25.51 -22.45 -5.39
CA GLY A 114 -24.46 -21.92 -6.26
C GLY A 114 -23.57 -20.88 -5.57
N SER A 115 -24.16 -20.02 -4.73
CA SER A 115 -23.40 -19.06 -3.91
C SER A 115 -22.52 -19.76 -2.87
N ILE A 116 -23.05 -20.75 -2.15
CA ILE A 116 -22.31 -21.50 -1.13
C ILE A 116 -21.21 -22.35 -1.77
N ALA A 117 -21.52 -23.09 -2.85
CA ALA A 117 -20.55 -23.89 -3.59
C ALA A 117 -19.48 -23.02 -4.26
N GLY A 118 -19.88 -21.87 -4.84
CA GLY A 118 -18.97 -20.89 -5.41
C GLY A 118 -18.03 -20.27 -4.37
N ALA A 119 -18.54 -19.95 -3.18
CA ALA A 119 -17.73 -19.47 -2.06
C ALA A 119 -16.73 -20.54 -1.57
N GLY A 120 -17.16 -21.81 -1.47
CA GLY A 120 -16.27 -22.94 -1.16
C GLY A 120 -15.13 -23.06 -2.16
N MET A 121 -15.45 -23.10 -3.45
CA MET A 121 -14.47 -23.22 -4.54
C MET A 121 -13.51 -22.01 -4.62
N MET A 122 -14.01 -20.79 -4.39
CA MET A 122 -13.17 -19.59 -4.31
C MET A 122 -12.22 -19.63 -3.11
N SER A 123 -12.68 -20.16 -1.96
CA SER A 123 -11.87 -20.26 -0.75
C SER A 123 -10.75 -21.31 -0.86
N GLU A 124 -11.00 -22.43 -1.55
CA GLU A 124 -9.97 -23.43 -1.86
C GLU A 124 -8.90 -22.86 -2.80
N ARG A 125 -9.32 -22.12 -3.84
CA ARG A 125 -8.40 -21.44 -4.75
C ARG A 125 -7.61 -20.30 -4.08
N ALA A 126 -8.20 -19.61 -3.11
CA ALA A 126 -7.49 -18.62 -2.31
C ALA A 126 -6.45 -19.28 -1.41
N PHE A 127 -6.82 -20.37 -0.75
CA PHE A 127 -5.92 -21.16 0.09
C PHE A 127 -4.72 -21.70 -0.71
N ALA A 128 -4.94 -22.30 -1.88
CA ALA A 128 -3.87 -22.81 -2.74
C ALA A 128 -2.89 -21.70 -3.18
N ARG A 129 -3.40 -20.50 -3.50
CA ARG A 129 -2.57 -19.33 -3.83
C ARG A 129 -1.74 -18.84 -2.64
N ASP A 130 -2.31 -18.86 -1.44
CA ASP A 130 -1.60 -18.44 -0.24
C ASP A 130 -0.48 -19.42 0.14
N VAL A 131 -0.71 -20.74 -0.03
CA VAL A 131 0.32 -21.76 0.13
C VAL A 131 1.44 -21.55 -0.89
N GLU A 132 1.11 -21.34 -2.16
CA GLU A 132 2.12 -21.12 -3.20
C GLU A 132 2.92 -19.83 -2.97
N ARG A 133 2.27 -18.77 -2.49
CA ARG A 133 2.96 -17.53 -2.09
C ARG A 133 3.98 -17.80 -0.99
N LEU A 134 3.61 -18.54 0.06
CA LEU A 134 4.53 -18.88 1.15
C LEU A 134 5.70 -19.75 0.68
N ARG A 135 5.46 -20.70 -0.23
CA ARG A 135 6.55 -21.49 -0.84
C ARG A 135 7.52 -20.59 -1.59
N GLY A 136 7.01 -19.64 -2.37
CA GLY A 136 7.82 -18.60 -3.01
C GLY A 136 8.63 -17.80 -2.00
N GLN A 137 8.00 -17.29 -0.95
CA GLN A 137 8.68 -16.53 0.11
C GLN A 137 9.79 -17.34 0.79
N LEU A 138 9.56 -18.61 1.11
CA LEU A 138 10.60 -19.49 1.69
C LEU A 138 11.76 -19.74 0.73
N ALA A 139 11.50 -19.82 -0.58
CA ALA A 139 12.55 -19.92 -1.59
C ALA A 139 13.35 -18.62 -1.69
N ASP A 140 12.69 -17.47 -1.68
CA ASP A 140 13.31 -16.14 -1.70
C ASP A 140 14.16 -15.90 -0.44
N ILE A 141 13.67 -16.28 0.74
CA ILE A 141 14.42 -16.20 2.00
C ILE A 141 15.67 -17.08 1.94
N ARG A 142 15.57 -18.31 1.40
CA ARG A 142 16.74 -19.19 1.25
C ARG A 142 17.79 -18.59 0.30
N ALA A 143 17.35 -18.00 -0.82
CA ALA A 143 18.23 -17.32 -1.76
C ALA A 143 18.90 -16.09 -1.13
N ALA A 144 18.12 -15.25 -0.44
CA ALA A 144 18.62 -14.07 0.26
C ALA A 144 19.62 -14.45 1.35
N ARG A 145 19.34 -15.47 2.16
CA ARG A 145 20.27 -16.00 3.17
C ARG A 145 21.61 -16.41 2.55
N ALA A 146 21.60 -17.06 1.39
CA ALA A 146 22.84 -17.46 0.72
C ALA A 146 23.69 -16.24 0.31
N THR A 147 23.04 -15.16 -0.18
CA THR A 147 23.72 -13.89 -0.47
C THR A 147 24.32 -13.28 0.80
N GLU A 148 23.55 -13.14 1.87
CA GLU A 148 24.04 -12.57 3.13
C GLU A 148 25.16 -13.41 3.75
N LEU A 149 25.12 -14.73 3.60
CA LEU A 149 26.18 -15.62 4.07
C LEU A 149 27.49 -15.37 3.30
N ALA A 150 27.41 -15.21 1.99
CA ALA A 150 28.58 -14.88 1.17
C ALA A 150 29.18 -13.51 1.54
N GLU A 151 28.34 -12.51 1.81
CA GLU A 151 28.78 -11.19 2.29
C GLU A 151 29.44 -11.30 3.68
N LEU A 152 28.85 -12.05 4.60
CA LEU A 152 29.43 -12.30 5.92
C LEU A 152 30.80 -12.98 5.81
N GLU A 153 30.92 -14.02 4.99
CA GLU A 153 32.19 -14.72 4.76
C GLU A 153 33.25 -13.79 4.14
N ALA A 154 32.84 -12.92 3.21
CA ALA A 154 33.72 -11.92 2.64
C ALA A 154 34.22 -10.94 3.71
N LEU A 155 33.35 -10.42 4.58
CA LEU A 155 33.73 -9.52 5.68
C LEU A 155 34.64 -10.22 6.70
N LEU A 156 34.35 -11.47 7.05
CA LEU A 156 35.21 -12.26 7.94
C LEU A 156 36.60 -12.50 7.34
N SER A 157 36.69 -12.67 6.01
CA SER A 157 37.96 -12.86 5.31
C SER A 157 38.82 -11.59 5.25
N GLN A 158 38.19 -10.41 5.20
CA GLN A 158 38.89 -9.12 5.30
C GLN A 158 39.46 -8.90 6.70
N GLY A 159 38.80 -9.48 7.72
CA GLY A 159 39.20 -9.37 9.12
C GLY A 159 38.87 -8.01 9.73
N THR A 160 39.11 -7.89 11.04
CA THR A 160 38.95 -6.62 11.74
C THR A 160 40.10 -5.69 11.36
N PRO A 161 39.84 -4.45 10.91
CA PRO A 161 40.90 -3.50 10.61
C PRO A 161 41.84 -3.28 11.80
N PRO A 162 43.16 -3.26 11.57
CA PRO A 162 44.15 -3.25 12.65
C PRO A 162 44.15 -1.96 13.47
N ASP A 163 43.76 -0.84 12.88
CA ASP A 163 43.82 0.50 13.48
C ASP A 163 42.44 0.97 14.01
N LEU A 164 41.49 0.05 14.19
CA LEU A 164 40.24 0.34 14.87
C LEU A 164 40.46 0.48 16.39
N PRO A 165 39.81 1.45 17.05
CA PRO A 165 39.73 1.48 18.50
C PRO A 165 39.17 0.16 19.04
N ALA A 166 39.70 -0.31 20.18
CA ALA A 166 39.32 -1.61 20.75
C ALA A 166 37.80 -1.78 20.90
N ALA A 167 37.09 -0.74 21.35
CA ALA A 167 35.64 -0.77 21.48
C ALA A 167 34.91 -0.93 20.13
N GLU A 168 35.37 -0.27 19.06
CA GLU A 168 34.80 -0.41 17.71
C GLU A 168 35.13 -1.77 17.11
N ALA A 169 36.33 -2.27 17.34
CA ALA A 169 36.76 -3.61 16.93
C ALA A 169 35.93 -4.72 17.59
N ASP A 170 35.66 -4.58 18.90
CA ASP A 170 34.81 -5.50 19.66
C ASP A 170 33.35 -5.45 19.16
N GLU A 171 32.81 -4.25 18.89
CA GLU A 171 31.46 -4.10 18.33
C GLU A 171 31.36 -4.71 16.93
N PHE A 172 32.36 -4.49 16.07
CA PHE A 172 32.45 -5.08 14.75
C PHE A 172 32.44 -6.61 14.81
N ALA A 173 33.32 -7.19 15.64
CA ALA A 173 33.40 -8.64 15.80
C ALA A 173 32.12 -9.24 16.39
N ALA A 174 31.55 -8.60 17.42
CA ALA A 174 30.28 -9.02 18.00
C ALA A 174 29.12 -8.94 17.01
N GLY A 175 29.09 -7.91 16.15
CA GLY A 175 28.11 -7.73 15.09
C GLY A 175 28.15 -8.86 14.06
N LEU A 176 29.33 -9.20 13.55
CA LEU A 176 29.52 -10.30 12.61
C LEU A 176 29.17 -11.67 13.23
N ALA A 177 29.60 -11.90 14.47
CA ALA A 177 29.25 -13.12 15.20
C ALA A 177 27.73 -13.26 15.39
N ALA A 178 27.05 -12.19 15.78
CA ALA A 178 25.60 -12.17 15.92
C ALA A 178 24.88 -12.40 14.58
N ALA A 179 25.38 -11.83 13.47
CA ALA A 179 24.85 -12.08 12.14
C ALA A 179 25.00 -13.57 11.74
N GLY A 180 26.17 -14.17 11.97
CA GLY A 180 26.41 -15.59 11.70
C GLY A 180 25.50 -16.54 12.50
N ILE A 181 25.26 -16.23 13.79
CA ILE A 181 24.31 -16.99 14.62
C ILE A 181 22.91 -16.91 14.03
N ARG A 182 22.45 -15.72 13.61
CA ARG A 182 21.12 -15.54 13.00
C ARG A 182 21.00 -16.25 11.67
N LEU A 183 21.99 -16.15 10.78
CA LEU A 183 21.98 -16.87 9.51
C LEU A 183 21.98 -18.38 9.71
N SER A 184 22.60 -18.89 10.77
CA SER A 184 22.54 -20.31 11.14
C SER A 184 21.14 -20.70 11.62
N ALA A 185 20.52 -19.89 12.49
CA ALA A 185 19.15 -20.11 12.95
C ALA A 185 18.12 -20.07 11.80
N VAL A 186 18.30 -19.16 10.84
CA VAL A 186 17.48 -19.09 9.61
C VAL A 186 17.56 -20.41 8.84
N GLU A 187 18.76 -20.97 8.64
CA GLU A 187 18.91 -22.27 7.96
C GLU A 187 18.17 -23.40 8.67
N GLU A 188 18.38 -23.50 9.99
CA GLU A 188 17.79 -24.55 10.81
C GLU A 188 16.25 -24.51 10.79
N ALA A 189 15.66 -23.31 10.69
CA ALA A 189 14.22 -23.11 10.64
C ALA A 189 13.60 -23.27 9.24
N LEU A 190 14.37 -23.03 8.17
CA LEU A 190 13.86 -23.07 6.78
C LEU A 190 13.44 -24.47 6.33
N ASP A 191 14.20 -25.51 6.69
CA ASP A 191 13.93 -26.88 6.27
C ASP A 191 12.64 -27.47 6.85
N PRO A 192 12.34 -27.33 8.17
CA PRO A 192 11.04 -27.68 8.72
C PRO A 192 9.88 -26.94 8.05
N LEU A 193 10.00 -25.62 7.84
CA LEU A 193 8.95 -24.80 7.23
C LEU A 193 8.69 -25.19 5.78
N ALA A 194 9.75 -25.43 5.00
CA ALA A 194 9.64 -25.89 3.61
C ALA A 194 8.95 -27.26 3.52
N ARG A 195 9.31 -28.19 4.43
CA ARG A 195 8.65 -29.52 4.50
C ARG A 195 7.18 -29.42 4.88
N GLU A 196 6.84 -28.55 5.83
CA GLU A 196 5.44 -28.32 6.21
C GLU A 196 4.65 -27.66 5.07
N ALA A 197 5.22 -26.68 4.37
CA ALA A 197 4.60 -26.04 3.21
C ALA A 197 4.44 -26.98 2.01
N ALA A 198 5.24 -28.04 1.91
CA ALA A 198 5.16 -29.03 0.82
C ALA A 198 4.08 -30.11 1.02
N ARG A 199 3.47 -30.21 2.21
CA ARG A 199 2.42 -31.20 2.47
C ARG A 199 1.20 -30.99 1.58
N GLU A 200 0.57 -32.07 1.14
CA GLU A 200 -0.64 -32.03 0.32
C GLU A 200 -1.92 -31.84 1.17
N ASP A 201 -1.87 -32.19 2.46
CA ASP A 201 -2.99 -32.18 3.41
C ASP A 201 -3.04 -30.95 4.33
N LEU A 202 -2.45 -29.83 3.90
CA LEU A 202 -2.42 -28.57 4.67
C LEU A 202 -3.82 -28.05 5.00
N ALA A 203 -4.06 -27.78 6.29
CA ALA A 203 -5.27 -27.11 6.76
C ALA A 203 -4.99 -25.63 7.12
N ARG A 204 -6.05 -24.84 7.31
CA ARG A 204 -5.93 -23.41 7.67
C ARG A 204 -5.06 -23.13 8.91
N PRO A 205 -5.18 -23.88 10.03
CA PRO A 205 -4.33 -23.63 11.20
C PRO A 205 -2.84 -23.89 10.94
N ASP A 206 -2.51 -24.80 10.02
CA ASP A 206 -1.12 -25.06 9.64
C ASP A 206 -0.56 -23.92 8.79
N LEU A 207 -1.39 -23.33 7.92
CA LEU A 207 -1.04 -22.15 7.14
C LEU A 207 -0.72 -20.95 8.03
N ASP A 208 -1.49 -20.73 9.09
CA ASP A 208 -1.23 -19.61 10.02
C ASP A 208 0.08 -19.83 10.80
N ARG A 209 0.36 -21.06 11.24
CA ARG A 209 1.66 -21.42 11.85
C ARG A 209 2.83 -21.24 10.89
N LEU A 210 2.66 -21.63 9.62
CA LEU A 210 3.66 -21.40 8.57
C LEU A 210 3.93 -19.92 8.35
N ARG A 211 2.89 -19.07 8.36
CA ARG A 211 3.05 -17.61 8.25
C ARG A 211 3.83 -17.04 9.41
N GLU A 212 3.49 -17.44 10.63
CA GLU A 212 4.19 -17.01 11.84
C GLU A 212 5.67 -17.42 11.81
N GLY A 213 5.95 -18.68 11.48
CA GLY A 213 7.31 -19.19 11.34
C GLY A 213 8.10 -18.49 10.23
N THR A 214 7.50 -18.29 9.05
CA THR A 214 8.13 -17.57 7.93
C THR A 214 8.45 -16.13 8.32
N THR A 215 7.53 -15.45 9.00
CA THR A 215 7.73 -14.06 9.49
C THR A 215 8.87 -14.00 10.52
N ALA A 216 8.98 -14.98 11.42
CA ALA A 216 10.07 -15.04 12.38
C ALA A 216 11.44 -15.20 11.69
N VAL A 217 11.53 -16.13 10.73
CA VAL A 217 12.76 -16.36 9.94
C VAL A 217 13.14 -15.14 9.10
N GLU A 218 12.16 -14.48 8.48
CA GLU A 218 12.39 -13.23 7.75
C GLU A 218 12.93 -12.13 8.69
N GLY A 219 12.39 -12.02 9.91
CA GLY A 219 12.89 -11.10 10.93
C GLY A 219 14.35 -11.36 11.32
N ASP A 220 14.74 -12.62 11.50
CA ASP A 220 16.13 -12.97 11.79
C ASP A 220 17.07 -12.66 10.62
N LEU A 221 16.63 -12.89 9.39
CA LEU A 221 17.39 -12.51 8.19
C LEU A 221 17.58 -10.99 8.09
N VAL A 222 16.54 -10.20 8.35
CA VAL A 222 16.62 -8.73 8.37
C VAL A 222 17.64 -8.25 9.41
N LEU A 223 17.62 -8.84 10.60
CA LEU A 223 18.57 -8.49 11.66
C LEU A 223 20.00 -8.91 11.33
N ALA A 224 20.19 -10.06 10.67
CA ALA A 224 21.50 -10.48 10.17
C ALA A 224 22.05 -9.50 9.13
N ARG A 225 21.24 -9.17 8.11
CA ARG A 225 21.57 -8.16 7.09
C ARG A 225 21.93 -6.82 7.71
N ALA A 226 21.16 -6.35 8.69
CA ALA A 226 21.45 -5.10 9.39
C ALA A 226 22.77 -5.16 10.20
N GLY A 227 23.18 -6.34 10.67
CA GLY A 227 24.49 -6.56 11.28
C GLY A 227 25.62 -6.48 10.25
N ILE A 228 25.48 -7.21 9.14
CA ILE A 228 26.43 -7.23 8.02
C ILE A 228 26.63 -5.82 7.45
N GLY A 229 25.54 -5.11 7.14
CA GLY A 229 25.62 -3.76 6.59
C GLY A 229 26.24 -2.73 7.55
N ARG A 230 26.09 -2.90 8.87
CA ARG A 230 26.80 -2.04 9.84
C ARG A 230 28.30 -2.31 9.86
N ALA A 231 28.70 -3.57 9.76
CA ALA A 231 30.10 -3.97 9.68
C ALA A 231 30.74 -3.45 8.38
N ASP A 232 30.08 -3.66 7.24
CA ASP A 232 30.53 -3.15 5.94
C ASP A 232 30.72 -1.62 5.96
N ALA A 233 29.71 -0.88 6.43
CA ALA A 233 29.80 0.57 6.56
C ALA A 233 30.92 1.02 7.54
N ALA A 234 31.28 0.21 8.54
CA ALA A 234 32.41 0.52 9.41
C ALA A 234 33.76 0.37 8.68
N LEU A 235 33.89 -0.65 7.82
CA LEU A 235 35.06 -0.82 6.96
C LEU A 235 35.20 0.32 5.96
N GLU A 236 34.11 0.70 5.29
CA GLU A 236 34.10 1.83 4.36
C GLU A 236 34.50 3.15 5.04
N ARG A 237 33.95 3.41 6.23
CA ARG A 237 34.33 4.60 7.03
C ARG A 237 35.81 4.59 7.39
N HIS A 238 36.34 3.44 7.81
CA HIS A 238 37.76 3.30 8.14
C HIS A 238 38.67 3.51 6.92
N ALA A 239 38.33 2.90 5.78
CA ALA A 239 39.07 3.08 4.54
C ALA A 239 39.05 4.55 4.08
N ARG A 240 37.89 5.22 4.19
CA ARG A 240 37.74 6.64 3.86
C ARG A 240 38.57 7.53 4.79
N LEU A 241 38.61 7.22 6.08
CA LEU A 241 39.44 7.93 7.05
C LEU A 241 40.92 7.86 6.64
N GLY A 242 41.45 6.66 6.39
CA GLY A 242 42.85 6.49 5.96
C GLY A 242 43.17 7.16 4.63
N ALA A 243 42.25 7.15 3.67
CA ALA A 243 42.42 7.84 2.40
C ALA A 243 42.47 9.37 2.56
N LEU A 244 41.61 9.94 3.43
CA LEU A 244 41.60 11.37 3.73
C LEU A 244 42.87 11.80 4.48
N GLU A 245 43.35 10.98 5.40
CA GLU A 245 44.61 11.23 6.11
C GLU A 245 45.79 11.30 5.12
N ALA A 246 45.91 10.32 4.23
CA ALA A 246 46.95 10.31 3.21
C ALA A 246 46.84 11.52 2.25
N ASP A 247 45.63 11.89 1.83
CA ASP A 247 45.39 13.05 0.97
C ASP A 247 45.78 14.37 1.66
N ILE A 248 45.41 14.55 2.93
CA ILE A 248 45.80 15.73 3.71
C ILE A 248 47.32 15.84 3.85
N VAL A 249 48.02 14.73 4.10
CA VAL A 249 49.50 14.72 4.15
C VAL A 249 50.08 15.16 2.81
N GLY A 250 49.54 14.65 1.69
CA GLY A 250 49.95 15.04 0.35
C GLY A 250 49.69 16.51 0.05
N LEU A 251 48.50 17.01 0.38
CA LEU A 251 48.12 18.41 0.18
C LEU A 251 48.94 19.36 1.05
N HIS A 252 49.21 19.01 2.31
CA HIS A 252 50.04 19.81 3.19
C HIS A 252 51.46 19.94 2.63
N ALA A 253 52.06 18.84 2.17
CA ALA A 253 53.37 18.85 1.53
C ALA A 253 53.37 19.69 0.24
N ALA A 254 52.33 19.59 -0.59
CA ALA A 254 52.20 20.38 -1.81
C ALA A 254 52.11 21.89 -1.52
N VAL A 255 51.31 22.29 -0.52
CA VAL A 255 51.22 23.70 -0.11
C VAL A 255 52.56 24.22 0.38
N LEU A 256 53.27 23.47 1.23
CA LEU A 256 54.58 23.89 1.75
C LEU A 256 55.67 23.95 0.68
N ALA A 257 55.61 23.09 -0.34
CA ALA A 257 56.55 23.12 -1.46
C ALA A 257 56.41 24.37 -2.32
N GLU A 258 55.18 24.89 -2.45
CA GLU A 258 54.88 26.12 -3.20
C GLU A 258 55.02 27.39 -2.34
N ALA A 259 54.94 27.28 -1.01
CA ALA A 259 54.89 28.42 -0.11
C ALA A 259 56.14 29.30 -0.18
N ALA A 260 56.00 30.50 -0.73
CA ALA A 260 57.01 31.57 -0.68
C ALA A 260 56.80 32.51 0.52
N GLU A 261 55.53 32.79 0.87
CA GLU A 261 55.10 33.71 1.93
C GLU A 261 54.91 32.99 3.29
N ASP A 262 55.33 33.62 4.40
CA ASP A 262 55.17 33.05 5.76
C ASP A 262 53.70 32.84 6.14
N LEU A 263 52.80 33.72 5.69
CA LEU A 263 51.36 33.59 5.91
C LEU A 263 50.79 32.30 5.33
N VAL A 264 51.35 31.78 4.23
CA VAL A 264 50.95 30.48 3.66
C VAL A 264 51.34 29.35 4.59
N ARG A 265 52.56 29.40 5.15
CA ARG A 265 53.07 28.39 6.09
C ARG A 265 52.27 28.40 7.39
N GLU A 266 51.91 29.58 7.88
CA GLU A 266 51.04 29.75 9.06
C GLU A 266 49.67 29.12 8.82
N ARG A 267 48.99 29.46 7.71
CA ARG A 267 47.68 28.88 7.34
C ARG A 267 47.75 27.37 7.17
N ALA A 268 48.81 26.85 6.55
CA ALA A 268 49.01 25.41 6.43
C ALA A 268 49.21 24.75 7.80
N GLY A 269 49.93 25.40 8.72
CA GLY A 269 50.09 24.94 10.10
C GLY A 269 48.78 24.94 10.89
N ASP A 270 47.91 25.93 10.69
CA ASP A 270 46.58 26.00 11.31
C ASP A 270 45.71 24.84 10.83
N LEU A 271 45.68 24.60 9.51
CA LEU A 271 44.96 23.47 8.91
C LEU A 271 45.53 22.12 9.37
N ALA A 272 46.83 22.01 9.61
CA ALA A 272 47.45 20.79 10.13
C ALA A 272 46.95 20.49 11.55
N ARG A 273 46.94 21.49 12.45
CA ARG A 273 46.41 21.32 13.82
C ARG A 273 44.93 21.00 13.83
N GLU A 274 44.15 21.60 12.91
CA GLU A 274 42.75 21.23 12.74
C GLU A 274 42.63 19.75 12.31
N ALA A 275 43.34 19.35 11.26
CA ALA A 275 43.32 17.98 10.75
C ALA A 275 43.73 16.96 11.82
N GLU A 276 44.80 17.21 12.57
CA GLU A 276 45.23 16.36 13.69
C GLU A 276 44.11 16.16 14.72
N SER A 277 43.41 17.23 15.10
CA SER A 277 42.26 17.13 16.01
C SER A 277 41.12 16.30 15.41
N ARG A 278 40.88 16.38 14.09
CA ARG A 278 39.84 15.60 13.41
C ARG A 278 40.20 14.13 13.27
N ILE A 279 41.48 13.82 13.00
CA ILE A 279 42.03 12.45 13.00
C ILE A 279 41.84 11.82 14.37
N ALA A 280 42.24 12.52 15.44
CA ALA A 280 42.08 12.04 16.81
C ALA A 280 40.60 11.78 17.18
N ALA A 281 39.69 12.60 16.66
CA ALA A 281 38.25 12.42 16.84
C ALA A 281 37.61 11.43 15.85
N ARG A 282 38.37 10.91 14.87
CA ARG A 282 37.87 10.09 13.74
C ARG A 282 36.70 10.75 12.99
N ASP A 283 36.72 12.07 12.90
CA ASP A 283 35.69 12.90 12.26
C ASP A 283 35.91 12.95 10.74
N VAL A 284 35.33 11.98 10.03
CA VAL A 284 35.45 11.84 8.57
C VAL A 284 34.95 13.08 7.83
N ASP A 285 33.82 13.65 8.25
CA ASP A 285 33.26 14.85 7.62
C ASP A 285 34.12 16.09 7.88
N GLY A 286 34.65 16.20 9.10
CA GLY A 286 35.62 17.23 9.46
C GLY A 286 36.92 17.14 8.66
N LEU A 287 37.45 15.93 8.43
CA LEU A 287 38.64 15.73 7.60
C LEU A 287 38.39 16.03 6.13
N ASP A 288 37.23 15.63 5.62
CA ASP A 288 36.80 15.94 4.25
C ASP A 288 36.69 17.47 4.04
N ALA A 289 36.20 18.21 5.04
CA ALA A 289 36.21 19.67 5.05
C ALA A 289 37.63 20.26 5.14
N ALA A 290 38.51 19.69 5.97
CA ALA A 290 39.91 20.12 6.06
C ALA A 290 40.64 19.92 4.72
N ALA A 291 40.46 18.77 4.06
CA ALA A 291 41.02 18.48 2.74
C ALA A 291 40.54 19.48 1.68
N ARG A 292 39.26 19.89 1.70
CA ARG A 292 38.76 20.99 0.83
C ARG A 292 39.51 22.30 1.09
N ARG A 293 39.66 22.72 2.35
CA ARG A 293 40.38 23.96 2.68
C ARG A 293 41.84 23.92 2.26
N TYR A 294 42.49 22.76 2.36
CA TYR A 294 43.83 22.56 1.82
C TYR A 294 43.87 22.72 0.30
N ARG A 295 42.91 22.14 -0.43
CA ARG A 295 42.82 22.32 -1.89
C ARG A 295 42.56 23.78 -2.27
N ASP A 296 41.69 24.47 -1.55
CA ASP A 296 41.43 25.90 -1.76
C ASP A 296 42.69 26.75 -1.49
N LEU A 297 43.46 26.41 -0.44
CA LEU A 297 44.72 27.07 -0.15
C LEU A 297 45.78 26.78 -1.23
N LEU A 298 45.87 25.54 -1.70
CA LEU A 298 46.79 25.16 -2.77
C LEU A 298 46.45 25.86 -4.09
N ASP A 299 45.15 25.93 -4.44
CA ASP A 299 44.65 26.67 -5.60
C ASP A 299 45.01 28.15 -5.49
N ALA A 300 44.74 28.75 -4.32
CA ALA A 300 45.13 30.13 -4.05
C ALA A 300 46.64 30.29 -4.24
N VAL A 301 47.49 29.55 -3.54
CA VAL A 301 48.96 29.69 -3.60
C VAL A 301 49.51 29.47 -5.02
N SER A 302 48.91 28.56 -5.78
CA SER A 302 49.39 28.20 -7.13
C SER A 302 48.93 29.18 -8.22
N THR A 303 47.83 29.89 -7.99
CA THR A 303 47.26 30.82 -8.98
C THR A 303 48.12 32.09 -9.05
N GLU A 304 48.78 32.29 -10.19
CA GLU A 304 49.51 33.50 -10.53
C GLU A 304 48.65 34.41 -11.43
N TYR A 305 48.60 35.70 -11.11
CA TYR A 305 47.86 36.67 -11.92
C TYR A 305 48.42 38.08 -11.79
N ARG A 306 48.20 38.91 -12.80
CA ARG A 306 48.40 40.36 -12.74
C ARG A 306 47.07 41.08 -12.64
N ILE A 307 47.07 42.24 -11.99
CA ILE A 307 45.90 43.10 -11.81
C ILE A 307 46.04 44.25 -12.78
N VAL A 308 45.08 44.41 -13.68
CA VAL A 308 45.11 45.44 -14.73
C VAL A 308 43.98 46.43 -14.59
N VAL A 309 44.25 47.70 -14.86
CA VAL A 309 43.26 48.78 -14.85
C VAL A 309 42.49 48.76 -16.17
N THR A 310 41.16 48.74 -16.06
CA THR A 310 40.21 48.73 -17.19
C THR A 310 39.40 50.02 -17.27
N GLY A 311 39.36 50.79 -16.18
CA GLY A 311 38.66 52.06 -16.13
C GLY A 311 38.65 52.69 -14.74
N GLY A 312 37.68 53.56 -14.49
CA GLY A 312 37.53 54.19 -13.19
C GLY A 312 36.13 54.71 -12.96
N VAL A 313 35.72 54.74 -11.71
CA VAL A 313 34.43 55.25 -11.23
C VAL A 313 34.65 56.03 -9.94
N TRP A 314 33.78 56.99 -9.65
CA TRP A 314 33.77 57.68 -8.36
C TRP A 314 32.42 57.49 -7.69
N ARG A 315 32.43 57.38 -6.35
CA ARG A 315 31.23 57.18 -5.53
C ARG A 315 31.22 58.12 -4.33
N TYR A 316 30.02 58.37 -3.81
CA TYR A 316 29.82 58.97 -2.50
C TYR A 316 29.54 57.83 -1.50
N PRO A 317 30.37 57.63 -0.46
CA PRO A 317 30.19 56.53 0.46
C PRO A 317 28.90 56.72 1.28
N ASN A 318 28.26 55.61 1.62
CA ASN A 318 26.94 55.59 2.27
C ASN A 318 26.91 56.36 3.61
N ASN A 319 28.04 56.40 4.31
CA ASN A 319 28.21 57.02 5.63
C ASN A 319 28.74 58.47 5.58
N ALA A 320 29.22 58.96 4.43
CA ALA A 320 29.80 60.29 4.29
C ALA A 320 29.55 60.85 2.88
N ARG A 321 28.33 61.35 2.66
CA ARG A 321 27.86 61.80 1.33
C ARG A 321 28.58 63.03 0.77
N ASP A 322 29.40 63.70 1.57
CA ASP A 322 30.15 64.89 1.17
C ASP A 322 31.58 64.58 0.72
N VAL A 323 32.03 63.31 0.86
CA VAL A 323 33.34 62.85 0.43
C VAL A 323 33.22 62.03 -0.84
N ARG A 324 34.06 62.29 -1.85
CA ARG A 324 34.11 61.49 -3.07
C ARG A 324 35.23 60.45 -2.95
N ASN A 325 34.87 59.18 -3.05
CA ASN A 325 35.82 58.09 -3.19
C ASN A 325 36.07 57.83 -4.67
N HIS A 326 37.34 57.63 -5.03
CA HIS A 326 37.77 57.36 -6.39
C HIS A 326 38.26 55.92 -6.48
N TYR A 327 37.77 55.20 -7.49
CA TYR A 327 38.10 53.79 -7.71
C TYR A 327 38.62 53.59 -9.13
N LEU A 328 39.69 52.82 -9.25
CA LEU A 328 40.10 52.24 -10.53
C LEU A 328 39.40 50.88 -10.67
N LEU A 329 38.70 50.68 -11.79
CA LEU A 329 38.13 49.39 -12.12
C LEU A 329 39.25 48.50 -12.62
N VAL A 330 39.42 47.34 -11.99
CA VAL A 330 40.51 46.41 -12.27
C VAL A 330 39.99 45.02 -12.57
N GLN A 331 40.83 44.22 -13.22
CA GLN A 331 40.62 42.81 -13.53
C GLN A 331 41.88 42.00 -13.23
N ALA A 332 41.71 40.77 -12.75
CA ALA A 332 42.81 39.82 -12.62
C ALA A 332 42.96 39.02 -13.92
N LEU A 333 44.16 38.99 -14.49
CA LEU A 333 44.51 38.21 -15.68
C LEU A 333 45.58 37.17 -15.32
N GLY A 334 45.34 35.92 -15.70
CA GLY A 334 46.29 34.82 -15.53
C GLY A 334 47.48 34.94 -16.47
N THR A 335 48.42 33.99 -16.38
CA THR A 335 49.60 33.93 -17.24
C THR A 335 49.27 33.62 -18.71
N ASP A 336 48.09 33.08 -18.96
CA ASP A 336 47.49 32.86 -20.29
C ASP A 336 46.76 34.09 -20.85
N GLY A 337 46.64 35.16 -20.04
CA GLY A 337 45.87 36.36 -20.38
C GLY A 337 44.36 36.22 -20.14
N GLU A 338 43.89 35.09 -19.59
CA GLU A 338 42.47 34.87 -19.33
C GLU A 338 42.05 35.45 -17.96
N PRO A 339 40.79 35.89 -17.82
CA PRO A 339 40.29 36.43 -16.56
C PRO A 339 40.27 35.40 -15.41
N VAL A 340 40.94 35.73 -14.31
CA VAL A 340 40.94 34.95 -13.07
C VAL A 340 39.85 35.46 -12.12
N THR A 341 39.13 34.52 -11.50
CA THR A 341 38.14 34.87 -10.47
C THR A 341 38.81 34.95 -9.10
N VAL A 342 38.71 36.12 -8.47
CA VAL A 342 39.30 36.39 -7.16
C VAL A 342 38.23 36.72 -6.12
N THR A 343 38.55 36.48 -4.85
CA THR A 343 37.65 36.73 -3.72
C THR A 343 37.93 38.10 -3.13
N ILE A 344 36.97 39.02 -3.23
CA ILE A 344 37.10 40.42 -2.83
C ILE A 344 36.05 40.77 -1.78
N ARG A 345 36.44 41.51 -0.74
CA ARG A 345 35.52 42.04 0.28
C ARG A 345 35.21 43.50 -0.01
N SER A 346 33.94 43.82 -0.22
CA SER A 346 33.49 45.17 -0.49
C SER A 346 33.47 46.02 0.78
N GLU A 347 33.96 47.26 0.71
CA GLU A 347 33.95 48.21 1.82
C GLU A 347 32.57 48.84 2.06
N GLU A 348 31.68 48.79 1.06
CA GLU A 348 30.36 49.45 1.15
C GLU A 348 29.33 48.64 1.94
N ASP A 349 29.38 47.31 1.83
CA ASP A 349 28.45 46.37 2.47
C ASP A 349 29.15 45.33 3.37
N GLY A 350 30.48 45.21 3.28
CA GLY A 350 31.26 44.24 4.03
C GLY A 350 31.19 42.81 3.48
N GLU A 351 30.42 42.58 2.40
CA GLU A 351 30.22 41.25 1.81
C GLU A 351 31.42 40.82 0.99
N THR A 352 31.67 39.51 0.96
CA THR A 352 32.76 38.90 0.19
C THR A 352 32.20 38.20 -1.04
N ARG A 353 32.68 38.57 -2.24
CA ARG A 353 32.18 38.03 -3.51
C ARG A 353 33.34 37.52 -4.37
N ARG A 354 33.05 36.47 -5.15
CA ARG A 354 33.95 35.97 -6.20
C ARG A 354 33.69 36.75 -7.48
N VAL A 355 34.65 37.56 -7.90
CA VAL A 355 34.50 38.49 -9.03
C VAL A 355 35.67 38.39 -9.99
N ARG A 356 35.43 38.78 -11.25
CA ARG A 356 36.48 38.95 -12.26
C ARG A 356 36.89 40.41 -12.42
N HIS A 357 36.02 41.33 -12.01
CA HIS A 357 36.25 42.77 -12.02
C HIS A 357 35.84 43.34 -10.67
N TRP A 358 36.60 44.30 -10.17
CA TRP A 358 36.29 45.02 -8.94
C TRP A 358 36.87 46.43 -9.02
N GLY A 359 36.47 47.30 -8.10
CA GLY A 359 37.07 48.62 -7.94
C GLY A 359 38.11 48.63 -6.82
N GLU A 360 39.30 49.13 -7.10
CA GLU A 360 40.35 49.42 -6.11
C GLU A 360 40.33 50.92 -5.80
N ARG A 361 40.18 51.29 -4.53
CA ARG A 361 40.15 52.69 -4.12
C ARG A 361 41.54 53.29 -4.22
N VAL A 362 41.63 54.49 -4.78
CA VAL A 362 42.89 55.22 -4.97
C VAL A 362 42.76 56.67 -4.53
N PRO A 363 43.88 57.34 -4.20
CA PRO A 363 43.91 58.80 -4.06
C PRO A 363 43.40 59.49 -5.33
N GLN A 364 42.78 60.66 -5.18
CA GLN A 364 42.24 61.42 -6.31
C GLN A 364 43.34 61.73 -7.35
N GLU A 365 44.55 62.02 -6.91
CA GLU A 365 45.69 62.34 -7.79
C GLU A 365 46.08 61.14 -8.68
N VAL A 366 45.88 59.92 -8.21
CA VAL A 366 46.11 58.69 -8.99
C VAL A 366 44.99 58.51 -10.01
N TYR A 367 43.73 58.69 -9.58
CA TYR A 367 42.57 58.60 -10.46
C TYR A 367 42.64 59.60 -11.61
N ASP A 368 42.90 60.87 -11.30
CA ASP A 368 42.97 61.96 -12.28
C ASP A 368 44.12 61.75 -13.28
N ARG A 369 45.26 61.18 -12.83
CA ARG A 369 46.38 60.81 -13.71
C ARG A 369 45.99 59.74 -14.72
N VAL A 370 45.36 58.65 -14.28
CA VAL A 370 44.92 57.57 -15.18
C VAL A 370 43.81 58.06 -16.12
N ALA A 371 42.93 58.93 -15.64
CA ALA A 371 41.89 59.54 -16.47
C ALA A 371 42.49 60.44 -17.57
N ALA A 372 43.52 61.22 -17.25
CA ALA A 372 44.22 62.06 -18.21
C ALA A 372 44.98 61.25 -19.27
N ASP A 373 45.67 60.18 -18.84
CA ASP A 373 46.36 59.22 -19.73
C ASP A 373 45.39 58.63 -20.76
N ARG A 374 44.28 58.05 -20.27
CA ARG A 374 43.24 57.49 -21.13
C ARG A 374 42.59 58.53 -22.06
N ALA A 375 42.50 59.79 -21.64
CA ALA A 375 41.92 60.85 -22.46
C ALA A 375 42.82 61.29 -23.62
N ASP A 376 44.13 61.03 -23.56
CA ASP A 376 45.10 61.43 -24.59
C ASP A 376 44.92 60.61 -25.87
N ASN A 377 44.93 59.28 -25.75
CA ASN A 377 44.90 58.35 -26.90
C ASN A 377 43.83 57.25 -26.80
N GLY A 378 43.04 57.21 -25.72
CA GLY A 378 42.01 56.19 -25.47
C GLY A 378 42.52 54.92 -24.78
N ILE A 379 43.82 54.82 -24.52
CA ILE A 379 44.52 53.65 -23.97
C ILE A 379 45.12 54.04 -22.60
N ILE A 380 45.26 53.06 -21.70
CA ILE A 380 45.98 53.25 -20.44
C ILE A 380 47.38 52.68 -20.66
N ASP A 381 48.41 53.53 -20.68
CA ASP A 381 49.78 53.11 -21.03
C ASP A 381 50.41 52.26 -19.93
N ASP A 382 50.13 52.58 -18.66
CA ASP A 382 50.62 51.84 -17.48
C ASP A 382 49.47 51.18 -16.72
N GLU A 383 48.86 50.20 -17.38
CA GLU A 383 47.66 49.49 -16.90
C GLU A 383 47.91 48.55 -15.71
N GLU A 384 49.15 48.22 -15.36
CA GLU A 384 49.41 47.28 -14.27
C GLU A 384 49.17 47.95 -12.91
N PHE A 385 48.18 47.47 -12.17
CA PHE A 385 47.87 47.94 -10.82
C PHE A 385 48.65 47.16 -9.75
N GLY A 386 48.92 45.88 -10.02
CA GLY A 386 49.57 44.97 -9.08
C GLY A 386 49.70 43.58 -9.66
N PHE A 387 50.23 42.65 -8.87
CA PHE A 387 50.39 41.27 -9.26
C PHE A 387 50.36 40.34 -8.05
N LYS A 388 50.06 39.07 -8.29
CA LYS A 388 50.24 38.01 -7.31
C LYS A 388 51.09 36.91 -7.93
N ALA A 389 52.30 36.76 -7.41
CA ALA A 389 53.19 35.69 -7.82
C ALA A 389 52.71 34.34 -7.28
N ARG A 390 53.07 33.26 -7.97
CA ARG A 390 52.96 31.90 -7.45
C ARG A 390 53.73 31.78 -6.13
N GLY A 391 53.14 31.05 -5.18
CA GLY A 391 53.70 30.88 -3.84
C GLY A 391 53.23 31.92 -2.80
N PHE A 392 52.45 32.90 -3.24
CA PHE A 392 51.87 33.95 -2.40
C PHE A 392 50.35 33.85 -2.35
N VAL A 393 49.77 34.24 -1.22
CA VAL A 393 48.31 34.46 -1.09
C VAL A 393 47.97 35.93 -1.07
N THR A 394 48.94 36.79 -0.78
CA THR A 394 48.81 38.26 -0.82
C THR A 394 49.27 38.79 -2.18
N ALA A 395 48.46 39.67 -2.79
CA ALA A 395 48.85 40.39 -4.00
C ALA A 395 49.66 41.66 -3.66
N GLU A 396 50.75 41.89 -4.38
CA GLU A 396 51.46 43.15 -4.37
C GLU A 396 50.69 44.18 -5.18
N ARG A 397 50.61 45.41 -4.67
CA ARG A 397 49.88 46.52 -5.29
C ARG A 397 50.76 47.74 -5.38
N ARG A 398 50.64 48.48 -6.49
CA ARG A 398 51.38 49.72 -6.71
C ARG A 398 50.93 50.85 -5.78
N TYR A 399 49.65 50.85 -5.41
CA TYR A 399 49.06 51.83 -4.51
C TYR A 399 48.61 51.17 -3.21
N ALA A 400 48.50 51.97 -2.15
CA ALA A 400 48.02 51.47 -0.86
C ALA A 400 46.60 50.88 -0.99
N ASP A 401 46.40 49.71 -0.39
CA ASP A 401 45.08 49.08 -0.27
C ASP A 401 44.26 49.87 0.78
N ILE A 402 43.40 50.76 0.30
CA ILE A 402 42.60 51.68 1.13
C ILE A 402 41.09 51.42 1.03
N GLY A 403 40.67 50.39 0.30
CA GLY A 403 39.26 50.03 0.12
C GLY A 403 38.97 49.39 -1.23
N GLN A 404 37.96 48.52 -1.28
CA GLN A 404 37.57 47.78 -2.48
C GLN A 404 36.04 47.78 -2.65
N ILE A 405 35.55 47.77 -3.89
CA ILE A 405 34.11 47.63 -4.20
C ILE A 405 33.87 46.54 -5.24
N THR A 406 32.75 45.84 -5.16
CA THR A 406 32.41 44.76 -6.11
C THR A 406 31.30 45.14 -7.09
N GLU A 407 30.64 46.29 -6.88
CA GLU A 407 29.55 46.81 -7.71
C GLU A 407 29.72 48.33 -7.87
N TRP A 408 29.34 48.89 -9.03
CA TRP A 408 29.52 50.32 -9.34
C TRP A 408 28.40 50.92 -10.17
#